data_AF-A0A3E0PYC8-F1
#
_entry.id   AF-A0A3E0PYC8-F1
#
_cell.length_a   1.000
_cell.length_b   1.000
_cell.length_c   1.000
_cell.angle_alpha   90.00
_cell.angle_beta   90.00
_cell.angle_gamma   90.00
#
_symmetry.space_group_name_H-M   'P 1'
#
loop_
_entity.id
_entity.type
_entity.pdbx_description
1 polymer ?
#
loop_
_entity_poly.entity_id
_entity_poly.type
_entity_poly.pdbx_seq_one_letter_code
_entity_poly.pdbx_strand_id
1 'polypeptide(L)'
;MLIPPNDRETILSWEQDYEDVLAWIESVEPPDYPWEINHELARQGETIFAANCAECHGTYGGDESYPEVTVPISVIGTDPVRLEALTPAHREWMKTGWMSRFGKDEVRLDPGGYVAPPLDGIWASAPYFHNGSVPTLWHVLHPDERPVVWRRRTEGYDRERIGLEVTEFDEVPRSVQAPRDRRRYFDTRLTGKSAAGHLFPNTLSEEDRRAVLEYLKTL
;
A
#
# COMPACT_ATOMS: atom_id res chain seq x y z
N MET A 1 5.68 2.46 -32.28
CA MET A 1 4.87 3.21 -31.28
C MET A 1 3.92 2.18 -30.68
N LEU A 2 4.01 1.91 -29.37
CA LEU A 2 3.32 0.76 -28.75
C LEU A 2 1.84 1.01 -28.43
N ILE A 3 1.34 2.24 -28.64
CA ILE A 3 -0.05 2.61 -28.41
C ILE A 3 -0.57 3.29 -29.69
N PRO A 4 -1.62 2.75 -30.34
CA PRO A 4 -2.24 3.41 -31.49
C PRO A 4 -2.83 4.76 -31.07
N PRO A 5 -2.78 5.80 -31.93
CA PRO A 5 -3.45 7.05 -31.64
C PRO A 5 -4.97 6.82 -31.66
N ASN A 6 -5.61 6.94 -30.50
CA ASN A 6 -7.07 6.88 -30.38
C ASN A 6 -7.63 8.29 -30.53
N ASP A 7 -8.69 8.44 -31.31
CA ASP A 7 -9.42 9.70 -31.41
C ASP A 7 -10.45 9.84 -30.26
N ARG A 8 -11.09 11.02 -30.22
CA ARG A 8 -12.09 11.33 -29.19
C ARG A 8 -13.28 10.37 -29.22
N GLU A 9 -13.76 10.02 -30.42
CA GLU A 9 -14.92 9.13 -30.58
C GLU A 9 -14.60 7.75 -30.01
N THR A 10 -13.42 7.23 -30.31
CA THR A 10 -12.92 5.96 -29.78
C THR A 10 -12.86 5.99 -28.25
N ILE A 11 -12.24 7.01 -27.65
CA ILE A 11 -12.11 7.12 -26.18
C ILE A 11 -13.49 7.18 -25.50
N LEU A 12 -14.40 8.00 -26.03
CA LEU A 12 -15.75 8.14 -25.45
C LEU A 12 -16.59 6.87 -25.63
N SER A 13 -16.34 6.08 -26.68
CA SER A 13 -17.05 4.82 -26.89
C SER A 13 -16.77 3.78 -25.80
N TRP A 14 -15.68 3.94 -25.02
CA TRP A 14 -15.32 3.05 -23.92
C TRP A 14 -15.89 3.48 -22.55
N GLU A 15 -16.57 4.63 -22.43
CA GLU A 15 -17.06 5.10 -21.11
C GLU A 15 -17.95 4.04 -20.44
N GLN A 16 -18.83 3.36 -21.19
CA GLN A 16 -19.66 2.28 -20.66
C GLN A 16 -18.84 1.08 -20.17
N ASP A 17 -17.80 0.69 -20.91
CA ASP A 17 -16.93 -0.42 -20.51
C ASP A 17 -16.22 -0.10 -19.18
N TYR A 18 -15.83 1.16 -18.96
CA TYR A 18 -15.20 1.60 -17.71
C TYR A 18 -16.19 1.69 -16.54
N GLU A 19 -17.46 2.02 -16.79
CA GLU A 19 -18.52 1.91 -15.78
C GLU A 19 -18.71 0.44 -15.35
N ASP A 20 -18.72 -0.49 -16.30
CA ASP A 20 -18.84 -1.93 -16.02
C ASP A 20 -17.61 -2.45 -15.25
N VAL A 21 -16.40 -2.00 -15.60
CA VAL A 21 -15.17 -2.34 -14.87
C VAL A 21 -15.19 -1.76 -13.45
N LEU A 22 -15.66 -0.53 -13.26
CA LEU A 22 -15.80 0.06 -11.92
C LEU A 22 -16.79 -0.74 -11.08
N ALA A 23 -17.96 -1.06 -11.63
CA ALA A 23 -18.97 -1.89 -10.94
C ALA A 23 -18.41 -3.28 -10.59
N TRP A 24 -17.57 -3.87 -11.45
CA TRP A 24 -16.87 -5.10 -11.13
C TRP A 24 -15.88 -4.91 -9.96
N ILE A 25 -15.03 -3.87 -9.99
CA ILE A 25 -14.08 -3.58 -8.89
C ILE A 25 -14.81 -3.37 -7.56
N GLU A 26 -15.91 -2.62 -7.57
CA GLU A 26 -16.75 -2.36 -6.38
C GLU A 26 -17.47 -3.62 -5.86
N SER A 27 -17.59 -4.66 -6.69
CA SER A 27 -18.21 -5.95 -6.31
C SER A 27 -17.22 -6.98 -5.77
N VAL A 28 -15.90 -6.74 -5.87
CA VAL A 28 -14.88 -7.69 -5.43
C VAL A 28 -14.69 -7.58 -3.93
N GLU A 29 -14.79 -8.72 -3.24
CA GLU A 29 -14.45 -8.85 -1.83
C GLU A 29 -13.02 -9.40 -1.66
N PRO A 30 -12.30 -9.00 -0.60
CA PRO A 30 -10.99 -9.56 -0.27
C PRO A 30 -11.09 -11.06 0.04
N PRO A 31 -10.05 -11.85 -0.23
CA PRO A 31 -10.03 -13.25 0.16
C PRO A 31 -9.83 -13.41 1.67
N ASP A 32 -10.54 -14.35 2.28
CA ASP A 32 -10.27 -14.78 3.65
C ASP A 32 -8.84 -15.32 3.78
N TYR A 33 -8.21 -15.06 4.93
CA TYR A 33 -6.92 -15.66 5.27
C TYR A 33 -7.06 -17.19 5.37
N PRO A 34 -6.35 -17.97 4.52
CA PRO A 34 -6.66 -19.40 4.33
C PRO A 34 -6.00 -20.32 5.37
N TRP A 35 -5.30 -19.77 6.35
CA TRP A 35 -4.54 -20.53 7.35
C TRP A 35 -5.06 -20.29 8.77
N GLU A 36 -4.54 -21.06 9.73
CA GLU A 36 -4.92 -20.93 11.15
C GLU A 36 -4.66 -19.52 11.69
N ILE A 37 -5.64 -19.05 12.48
CA ILE A 37 -5.61 -17.80 13.22
C ILE A 37 -5.74 -18.12 14.71
N ASN A 38 -4.87 -17.56 15.54
CA ASN A 38 -5.06 -17.56 16.97
C ASN A 38 -6.06 -16.48 17.36
N HIS A 39 -7.35 -16.84 17.44
CA HIS A 39 -8.43 -15.90 17.70
C HIS A 39 -8.32 -15.15 19.04
N GLU A 40 -7.75 -15.77 20.08
CA GLU A 40 -7.57 -15.07 21.36
C GLU A 40 -6.51 -13.96 21.25
N LEU A 41 -5.42 -14.24 20.53
CA LEU A 41 -4.39 -13.23 20.25
C LEU A 41 -4.90 -12.16 19.28
N ALA A 42 -5.67 -12.53 18.25
CA ALA A 42 -6.29 -11.59 17.32
C ALA A 42 -7.25 -10.63 18.04
N ARG A 43 -8.05 -11.12 18.99
CA ARG A 43 -8.94 -10.29 19.81
C ARG A 43 -8.18 -9.30 20.70
N GLN A 44 -7.01 -9.68 21.20
CA GLN A 44 -6.10 -8.75 21.89
C GLN A 44 -5.56 -7.70 20.92
N GLY A 45 -5.15 -8.14 19.72
CA GLY A 45 -4.68 -7.28 18.64
C GLY A 45 -5.72 -6.26 18.18
N GLU A 46 -6.98 -6.66 18.07
CA GLU A 46 -8.12 -5.79 17.73
C GLU A 46 -8.22 -4.61 18.71
N THR A 47 -8.11 -4.89 20.01
CA THR A 47 -8.17 -3.85 21.05
C THR A 47 -7.02 -2.84 20.90
N ILE A 48 -5.81 -3.33 20.60
CA ILE A 48 -4.63 -2.48 20.40
C ILE A 48 -4.76 -1.69 19.09
N PHE A 49 -5.24 -2.34 18.02
CA PHE A 49 -5.48 -1.73 16.73
C PHE A 49 -6.51 -0.59 16.83
N ALA A 50 -7.63 -0.82 17.51
CA ALA A 50 -8.66 0.20 17.73
C ALA A 50 -8.08 1.45 18.44
N ALA A 51 -7.15 1.25 19.39
CA ALA A 51 -6.54 2.35 20.14
C ALA A 51 -5.42 3.09 19.40
N ASN A 52 -4.75 2.46 18.41
CA ASN A 52 -3.51 2.98 17.83
C ASN A 52 -3.52 3.15 16.30
N CYS A 53 -4.46 2.52 15.59
CA CYS A 53 -4.45 2.40 14.14
C CYS A 53 -5.76 2.89 13.50
N ALA A 54 -6.89 2.65 14.17
CA ALA A 54 -8.23 2.90 13.62
C ALA A 54 -8.52 4.37 13.30
N GLU A 55 -7.84 5.33 13.95
CA GLU A 55 -8.00 6.76 13.62
C GLU A 55 -7.69 7.06 12.15
N CYS A 56 -6.71 6.36 11.57
CA CYS A 56 -6.32 6.53 10.17
C CYS A 56 -6.91 5.45 9.27
N HIS A 57 -6.91 4.19 9.71
CA HIS A 57 -7.27 3.04 8.87
C HIS A 57 -8.75 2.65 8.95
N GLY A 58 -9.50 3.16 9.93
CA GLY A 58 -10.90 2.81 10.14
C GLY A 58 -11.13 1.67 11.12
N THR A 59 -12.40 1.31 11.29
CA THR A 59 -12.89 0.19 12.10
C THR A 59 -13.40 -0.92 11.19
N TYR A 60 -13.28 -2.18 11.63
CA TYR A 60 -13.66 -3.37 10.85
C TYR A 60 -14.69 -4.22 11.61
N GLY A 61 -15.37 -5.13 10.91
CA GLY A 61 -16.39 -6.00 11.49
C GLY A 61 -17.81 -5.43 11.33
N GLY A 62 -18.67 -5.65 12.34
CA GLY A 62 -20.10 -5.33 12.23
C GLY A 62 -20.44 -3.84 12.11
N ASP A 63 -19.60 -2.97 12.69
CA ASP A 63 -19.73 -1.51 12.65
C ASP A 63 -18.53 -0.89 11.91
N GLU A 64 -18.32 -1.33 10.67
CA GLU A 64 -17.22 -0.88 9.83
C GLU A 64 -17.32 0.62 9.50
N SER A 65 -16.18 1.30 9.52
CA SER A 65 -16.09 2.70 9.07
C SER A 65 -14.71 2.99 8.52
N TYR A 66 -14.63 3.64 7.37
CA TYR A 66 -13.37 4.04 6.75
C TYR A 66 -13.32 5.57 6.59
N PRO A 67 -12.41 6.29 7.28
CA PRO A 67 -12.43 7.75 7.32
C PRO A 67 -11.71 8.42 6.14
N GLU A 68 -11.07 7.66 5.25
CA GLU A 68 -10.29 8.16 4.10
C GLU A 68 -9.25 9.24 4.47
N VAL A 69 -8.55 9.03 5.59
CA VAL A 69 -7.62 10.03 6.13
C VAL A 69 -6.40 10.15 5.22
N THR A 70 -6.14 11.37 4.75
CA THR A 70 -4.85 11.72 4.12
C THR A 70 -3.86 12.16 5.19
N VAL A 71 -2.93 11.27 5.54
CA VAL A 71 -1.94 11.52 6.58
C VAL A 71 -0.85 12.44 6.00
N PRO A 72 -0.56 13.61 6.61
CA PRO A 72 0.43 14.54 6.11
C PRO A 72 1.81 13.90 5.93
N ILE A 73 2.55 14.27 4.87
CA ILE A 73 3.87 13.70 4.58
C ILE A 73 4.87 13.90 5.71
N SER A 74 4.76 15.01 6.45
CA SER A 74 5.58 15.32 7.63
C SER A 74 5.28 14.41 8.83
N VAL A 75 4.11 13.77 8.86
CA VAL A 75 3.66 12.86 9.92
C VAL A 75 3.93 11.42 9.52
N ILE A 76 3.49 10.99 8.33
CA ILE A 76 3.69 9.61 7.88
C ILE A 76 5.14 9.34 7.46
N GLY A 77 5.87 10.31 6.94
CA GLY A 77 7.32 10.20 6.67
C GLY A 77 7.73 9.15 5.63
N THR A 78 6.80 8.60 4.85
CA THR A 78 7.09 7.68 3.75
C THR A 78 7.69 8.42 2.55
N ASP A 79 8.18 7.68 1.54
CA ASP A 79 8.87 8.27 0.37
C ASP A 79 8.02 9.38 -0.31
N PRO A 80 8.53 10.63 -0.47
CA PRO A 80 7.72 11.74 -0.96
C PRO A 80 7.66 11.84 -2.50
N VAL A 81 8.45 11.05 -3.24
CA VAL A 81 8.62 11.25 -4.69
C VAL A 81 7.29 11.15 -5.44
N ARG A 82 6.41 10.24 -5.03
CA ARG A 82 5.07 10.10 -5.65
C ARG A 82 4.17 11.31 -5.38
N LEU A 83 4.25 11.93 -4.20
CA LEU A 83 3.44 13.09 -3.83
C LEU A 83 3.83 14.30 -4.70
N GLU A 84 5.13 14.48 -4.91
CA GLU A 84 5.74 15.59 -5.63
C GLU A 84 5.70 15.43 -7.17
N ALA A 85 5.44 14.22 -7.68
CA ALA A 85 5.51 13.91 -9.11
C ALA A 85 4.53 14.69 -10.00
N LEU A 86 3.36 15.05 -9.47
CA LEU A 86 2.39 15.89 -10.17
C LEU A 86 2.41 17.28 -9.54
N THR A 87 2.44 18.33 -10.36
CA THR A 87 2.44 19.71 -9.88
C THR A 87 1.01 20.23 -9.69
N PRO A 88 0.78 21.22 -8.81
CA PRO A 88 -0.54 21.87 -8.69
C PRO A 88 -1.06 22.41 -10.03
N ALA A 89 -0.19 22.98 -10.87
CA ALA A 89 -0.55 23.46 -12.21
C ALA A 89 -1.06 22.33 -13.12
N HIS A 90 -0.44 21.14 -13.06
CA HIS A 90 -0.92 19.99 -13.82
C HIS A 90 -2.28 19.49 -13.29
N ARG A 91 -2.48 19.49 -11.97
CA ARG A 91 -3.78 19.12 -11.37
C ARG A 91 -4.89 20.12 -11.71
N GLU A 92 -4.58 21.41 -11.81
CA GLU A 92 -5.55 22.43 -12.26
C GLU A 92 -5.95 22.21 -13.73
N TRP A 93 -5.00 21.84 -14.59
CA TRP A 93 -5.33 21.43 -15.97
C TRP A 93 -6.27 20.22 -16.00
N MET A 94 -6.02 19.18 -15.19
CA MET A 94 -6.93 18.02 -15.10
C MET A 94 -8.32 18.39 -14.60
N LYS A 95 -8.39 19.25 -13.57
CA LYS A 95 -9.64 19.76 -13.00
C LYS A 95 -10.52 20.47 -14.03
N THR A 96 -9.91 21.23 -14.93
CA THR A 96 -10.66 21.96 -15.98
C THR A 96 -10.97 21.13 -17.22
N GLY A 97 -10.39 19.92 -17.32
CA GLY A 97 -10.51 19.04 -18.47
C GLY A 97 -11.57 17.94 -18.35
N TRP A 98 -11.64 17.10 -19.38
CA TRP A 98 -12.55 15.94 -19.42
C TRP A 98 -12.33 14.97 -18.26
N MET A 99 -11.09 14.81 -17.77
CA MET A 99 -10.74 13.93 -16.65
C MET A 99 -11.48 14.23 -15.33
N SER A 100 -11.95 15.46 -15.13
CA SER A 100 -12.75 15.88 -13.96
C SER A 100 -14.18 16.27 -14.38
N ARG A 101 -14.62 15.77 -15.54
CA ARG A 101 -15.89 16.13 -16.19
C ARG A 101 -16.08 17.65 -16.28
N PHE A 102 -14.99 18.36 -16.61
CA PHE A 102 -14.91 19.81 -16.69
C PHE A 102 -15.20 20.51 -15.34
N GLY A 103 -14.65 19.96 -14.26
CA GLY A 103 -14.72 20.52 -12.90
C GLY A 103 -15.93 20.09 -12.08
N LYS A 104 -16.66 19.06 -12.53
CA LYS A 104 -17.75 18.47 -11.74
C LYS A 104 -17.23 17.54 -10.64
N ASP A 105 -16.08 16.93 -10.85
CA ASP A 105 -15.40 16.09 -9.85
C ASP A 105 -14.48 16.92 -8.96
N GLU A 106 -14.41 16.57 -7.67
CA GLU A 106 -13.44 17.18 -6.77
C GLU A 106 -12.01 16.78 -7.17
N VAL A 107 -11.12 17.76 -7.23
CA VAL A 107 -9.68 17.53 -7.46
C VAL A 107 -8.88 18.18 -6.35
N ARG A 108 -8.19 17.34 -5.56
CA ARG A 108 -7.24 17.81 -4.54
C ARG A 108 -5.96 18.30 -5.23
N LEU A 109 -5.80 19.62 -5.34
CA LEU A 109 -4.67 20.26 -6.04
C LEU A 109 -3.33 20.10 -5.31
N ASP A 110 -3.38 19.99 -3.98
CA ASP A 110 -2.22 19.84 -3.11
C ASP A 110 -2.57 18.88 -1.95
N PRO A 111 -2.51 17.55 -2.17
CA PRO A 111 -2.99 16.57 -1.21
C PRO A 111 -2.15 16.46 0.08
N GLY A 112 -0.99 17.11 0.17
CA GLY A 112 -0.20 17.22 1.41
C GLY A 112 0.36 15.93 2.02
N GLY A 113 -0.03 14.75 1.53
CA GLY A 113 0.29 13.46 2.13
C GLY A 113 -0.27 12.26 1.36
N TYR A 114 -0.38 11.13 2.07
CA TYR A 114 -0.87 9.87 1.52
C TYR A 114 -2.09 9.39 2.28
N VAL A 115 -3.05 8.83 1.55
CA VAL A 115 -4.21 8.16 2.15
C VAL A 115 -3.73 6.93 2.91
N ALA A 116 -4.20 6.76 4.15
CA ALA A 116 -4.10 5.50 4.87
C ALA A 116 -5.18 4.56 4.29
N PRO A 117 -4.82 3.51 3.52
CA PRO A 117 -5.82 2.68 2.84
C PRO A 117 -6.62 1.82 3.84
N PRO A 118 -7.80 1.34 3.44
CA PRO A 118 -8.45 0.24 4.16
C PRO A 118 -7.51 -0.98 4.20
N LEU A 119 -7.66 -1.81 5.23
CA LEU A 119 -6.79 -2.95 5.50
C LEU A 119 -7.50 -4.30 5.25
N ASP A 120 -8.67 -4.28 4.64
CA ASP A 120 -9.38 -5.48 4.21
C ASP A 120 -8.52 -6.28 3.21
N GLY A 121 -8.33 -7.57 3.49
CA GLY A 121 -7.44 -8.46 2.75
C GLY A 121 -5.96 -8.06 2.81
N ILE A 122 -5.51 -7.24 3.77
CA ILE A 122 -4.14 -6.73 3.84
C ILE A 122 -3.09 -7.84 3.88
N TRP A 123 -3.45 -9.02 4.37
CA TRP A 123 -2.57 -10.18 4.32
C TRP A 123 -2.13 -10.51 2.88
N ALA A 124 -3.00 -10.35 1.89
CA ALA A 124 -2.78 -10.78 0.51
C ALA A 124 -2.08 -9.73 -0.40
N SER A 125 -1.83 -8.51 0.11
CA SER A 125 -1.42 -7.37 -0.74
C SER A 125 0.05 -6.97 -0.63
N ALA A 126 0.89 -7.81 -0.01
CA ALA A 126 2.34 -7.59 0.04
C ALA A 126 2.95 -7.42 -1.37
N PRO A 127 3.94 -6.52 -1.55
CA PRO A 127 4.59 -5.70 -0.55
C PRO A 127 3.83 -4.41 -0.22
N TYR A 128 4.11 -3.83 0.93
CA TYR A 128 3.40 -2.72 1.54
C TYR A 128 4.02 -1.34 1.24
N PHE A 129 3.26 -0.31 1.60
CA PHE A 129 3.42 1.10 1.22
C PHE A 129 3.16 1.37 -0.26
N HIS A 130 2.96 2.65 -0.59
CA HIS A 130 2.63 3.09 -1.95
C HIS A 130 3.69 2.73 -3.01
N ASN A 131 4.93 2.46 -2.58
CA ASN A 131 6.05 2.10 -3.45
C ASN A 131 6.45 0.61 -3.35
N GLY A 132 5.73 -0.18 -2.56
CA GLY A 132 6.00 -1.61 -2.39
C GLY A 132 7.36 -1.91 -1.79
N SER A 133 7.85 -1.06 -0.88
CA SER A 133 9.21 -1.15 -0.32
C SER A 133 9.35 -2.10 0.86
N VAL A 134 8.25 -2.39 1.56
CA VAL A 134 8.22 -3.19 2.79
C VAL A 134 7.61 -4.56 2.50
N PRO A 135 8.36 -5.68 2.63
CA PRO A 135 7.91 -6.94 2.05
C PRO A 135 6.87 -7.72 2.87
N THR A 136 6.73 -7.45 4.16
CA THR A 136 5.81 -8.17 5.07
C THR A 136 5.14 -7.21 6.07
N LEU A 137 3.99 -7.57 6.63
CA LEU A 137 3.33 -6.76 7.67
C LEU A 137 4.16 -6.71 8.95
N TRP A 138 4.89 -7.80 9.26
CA TRP A 138 5.85 -7.77 10.35
C TRP A 138 6.88 -6.65 10.15
N HIS A 139 7.40 -6.45 8.94
CA HIS A 139 8.31 -5.33 8.64
C HIS A 139 7.62 -3.95 8.67
N VAL A 140 6.30 -3.87 8.45
CA VAL A 140 5.54 -2.63 8.68
C VAL A 140 5.55 -2.28 10.17
N LEU A 141 5.31 -3.29 11.02
CA LEU A 141 5.27 -3.18 12.49
C LEU A 141 6.67 -3.12 13.15
N HIS A 142 7.74 -3.46 12.42
CA HIS A 142 9.13 -3.42 12.89
C HIS A 142 9.99 -2.55 11.96
N PRO A 143 9.85 -1.21 12.02
CA PRO A 143 10.54 -0.31 11.11
C PRO A 143 12.07 -0.46 11.07
N ASP A 144 12.69 -0.74 12.22
CA ASP A 144 14.14 -0.86 12.34
C ASP A 144 14.69 -2.17 11.73
N GLU A 145 13.81 -3.13 11.44
CA GLU A 145 14.14 -4.45 10.88
C GLU A 145 13.81 -4.53 9.37
N ARG A 146 13.45 -3.41 8.74
CA ARG A 146 13.14 -3.38 7.30
C ARG A 146 14.40 -3.64 6.47
N PRO A 147 14.38 -4.58 5.52
CA PRO A 147 15.57 -4.89 4.74
C PRO A 147 15.96 -3.77 3.78
N VAL A 148 17.25 -3.44 3.72
CA VAL A 148 17.79 -2.42 2.81
C VAL A 148 17.72 -2.88 1.36
N VAL A 149 18.10 -4.14 1.10
CA VAL A 149 17.93 -4.78 -0.20
C VAL A 149 17.24 -6.11 0.00
N TRP A 150 16.23 -6.40 -0.81
CA TRP A 150 15.55 -7.69 -0.78
C TRP A 150 15.17 -8.18 -2.16
N ARG A 151 15.03 -9.50 -2.29
CA ARG A 151 14.56 -10.17 -3.51
C ARG A 151 13.50 -11.19 -3.13
N ARG A 152 12.30 -11.09 -3.71
CA ARG A 152 11.27 -12.12 -3.52
C ARG A 152 11.73 -13.47 -4.05
N ARG A 153 11.29 -14.54 -3.40
CA ARG A 153 11.35 -15.88 -3.98
C ARG A 153 10.28 -16.02 -5.07
N THR A 154 10.49 -16.94 -6.01
CA THR A 154 9.56 -17.13 -7.15
C THR A 154 8.19 -17.58 -6.68
N GLU A 155 8.18 -18.47 -5.69
CA GLU A 155 7.04 -18.98 -4.96
C GLU A 155 7.38 -18.80 -3.47
N GLY A 156 6.39 -18.56 -2.63
CA GLY A 156 6.59 -18.42 -1.20
C GLY A 156 5.75 -17.30 -0.60
N TYR A 157 5.11 -17.63 0.51
CA TYR A 157 4.38 -16.69 1.36
C TYR A 157 4.85 -16.92 2.78
N ASP A 158 5.34 -15.87 3.43
CA ASP A 158 5.78 -15.94 4.82
C ASP A 158 4.55 -15.80 5.72
N ARG A 159 4.12 -16.92 6.33
CA ARG A 159 2.94 -16.95 7.22
C ARG A 159 3.23 -16.39 8.61
N GLU A 160 4.50 -16.33 9.01
CA GLU A 160 4.91 -15.80 10.31
C GLU A 160 5.01 -14.28 10.24
N ARG A 161 5.59 -13.75 9.16
CA ARG A 161 5.75 -12.31 8.94
C ARG A 161 4.60 -11.67 8.16
N ILE A 162 3.74 -12.49 7.54
CA ILE A 162 2.59 -12.12 6.71
C ILE A 162 3.01 -11.27 5.50
N GLY A 163 3.37 -11.95 4.41
CA GLY A 163 3.67 -11.30 3.14
C GLY A 163 4.61 -12.10 2.25
N LEU A 164 5.47 -11.40 1.50
CA LEU A 164 6.39 -12.05 0.58
C LEU A 164 7.50 -12.81 1.32
N GLU A 165 7.77 -14.04 0.90
CA GLU A 165 9.01 -14.70 1.27
C GLU A 165 10.17 -14.04 0.50
N VAL A 166 11.12 -13.45 1.22
CA VAL A 166 12.24 -12.69 0.64
C VAL A 166 13.59 -13.23 1.09
N THR A 167 14.59 -13.03 0.23
CA THR A 167 16.00 -13.07 0.64
C THR A 167 16.47 -11.64 0.85
N GLU A 168 17.06 -11.37 2.00
CA GLU A 168 17.54 -10.05 2.41
C GLU A 168 19.05 -9.93 2.16
N PHE A 169 19.51 -8.71 1.86
CA PHE A 169 20.90 -8.40 1.53
C PHE A 169 21.27 -7.01 2.04
N ASP A 170 22.54 -6.79 2.37
CA ASP A 170 23.06 -5.45 2.65
C ASP A 170 23.24 -4.63 1.35
N GLU A 171 23.59 -5.32 0.26
CA GLU A 171 23.80 -4.73 -1.06
C GLU A 171 23.35 -5.71 -2.16
N VAL A 172 22.97 -5.17 -3.33
CA VAL A 172 22.74 -5.99 -4.52
C VAL A 172 24.06 -6.73 -4.85
N PRO A 173 24.07 -8.07 -4.93
CA PRO A 173 25.30 -8.83 -5.11
C PRO A 173 26.09 -8.38 -6.35
N ARG A 174 27.40 -8.14 -6.19
CA ARG A 174 28.27 -7.66 -7.27
C ARG A 174 28.36 -8.62 -8.46
N SER A 175 28.00 -9.90 -8.30
CA SER A 175 27.89 -10.86 -9.40
C SER A 175 26.70 -10.57 -10.33
N VAL A 176 25.70 -9.81 -9.89
CA VAL A 176 24.49 -9.49 -10.65
C VAL A 176 24.72 -8.23 -11.50
N GLN A 177 25.19 -8.45 -12.72
CA GLN A 177 25.55 -7.38 -13.65
C GLN A 177 24.42 -7.04 -14.63
N ALA A 178 23.70 -8.05 -15.14
CA ALA A 178 22.70 -7.83 -16.17
C ALA A 178 21.52 -6.99 -15.65
N PRO A 179 21.09 -5.92 -16.36
CA PRO A 179 20.01 -5.05 -15.90
C PRO A 179 18.70 -5.77 -15.58
N ARG A 180 18.33 -6.80 -16.35
CA ARG A 180 17.14 -7.63 -16.11
C ARG A 180 17.19 -8.36 -14.76
N ASP A 181 18.37 -8.79 -14.35
CA ASP A 181 18.56 -9.56 -13.12
C ASP A 181 18.67 -8.61 -11.93
N ARG A 182 19.25 -7.43 -12.11
CA ARG A 182 19.25 -6.34 -11.10
C ARG A 182 17.84 -5.87 -10.75
N ARG A 183 16.91 -5.86 -11.72
CA ARG A 183 15.49 -5.51 -11.49
C ARG A 183 14.75 -6.49 -10.56
N ARG A 184 15.31 -7.67 -10.29
CA ARG A 184 14.73 -8.62 -9.33
C ARG A 184 15.02 -8.22 -7.88
N TYR A 185 15.96 -7.31 -7.65
CA TYR A 185 16.29 -6.80 -6.32
C TYR A 185 15.60 -5.45 -6.11
N PHE A 186 14.91 -5.33 -4.99
CA PHE A 186 14.42 -4.05 -4.50
C PHE A 186 15.51 -3.44 -3.62
N ASP A 187 15.98 -2.24 -3.95
CA ASP A 187 16.98 -1.49 -3.18
C ASP A 187 16.33 -0.19 -2.70
N THR A 188 16.12 -0.09 -1.39
CA THR A 188 15.34 0.99 -0.77
C THR A 188 16.07 2.33 -0.77
N ARG A 189 17.37 2.34 -1.11
CA ARG A 189 18.20 3.55 -1.20
C ARG A 189 18.03 4.30 -2.53
N LEU A 190 17.34 3.70 -3.49
CA LEU A 190 17.07 4.34 -4.78
C LEU A 190 15.91 5.34 -4.67
N THR A 191 15.96 6.39 -5.48
CA THR A 191 14.90 7.42 -5.54
C THR A 191 13.52 6.81 -5.76
N GLY A 192 12.56 7.18 -4.90
CA GLY A 192 11.18 6.69 -4.97
C GLY A 192 10.97 5.31 -4.32
N LYS A 193 12.01 4.72 -3.73
CA LYS A 193 11.98 3.37 -3.15
C LYS A 193 12.25 3.33 -1.65
N SER A 194 12.28 4.47 -0.98
CA SER A 194 12.53 4.51 0.46
C SER A 194 11.51 3.66 1.21
N ALA A 195 12.01 2.85 2.15
CA ALA A 195 11.20 2.09 3.11
C ALA A 195 11.02 2.85 4.45
N ALA A 196 11.33 4.16 4.48
CA ALA A 196 11.17 4.99 5.67
C ALA A 196 9.69 5.31 5.96
N GLY A 197 9.43 5.91 7.12
CA GLY A 197 8.10 6.37 7.52
C GLY A 197 7.25 5.31 8.19
N HIS A 198 6.05 5.72 8.60
CA HIS A 198 5.09 4.90 9.32
C HIS A 198 5.73 4.25 10.56
N LEU A 199 6.26 5.10 11.45
CA LEU A 199 7.01 4.70 12.64
C LEU A 199 6.12 4.56 13.89
N PHE A 200 4.82 4.75 13.78
CA PHE A 200 3.86 4.63 14.88
C PHE A 200 3.98 3.32 15.67
N PRO A 201 4.24 2.15 15.05
CA PRO A 201 4.44 0.90 15.79
C PRO A 201 5.63 0.89 16.76
N ASN A 202 6.54 1.87 16.68
CA ASN A 202 7.69 1.98 17.60
C ASN A 202 7.30 2.21 19.06
N THR A 203 6.08 2.67 19.32
CA THR A 203 5.56 2.86 20.69
C THR A 203 5.00 1.58 21.30
N LEU A 204 4.72 0.56 20.48
CA LEU A 204 4.14 -0.71 20.90
C LEU A 204 5.22 -1.67 21.41
N SER A 205 4.87 -2.50 22.39
CA SER A 205 5.72 -3.61 22.80
C SER A 205 5.79 -4.71 21.73
N GLU A 206 6.75 -5.62 21.83
CA GLU A 206 6.83 -6.78 20.92
C GLU A 206 5.58 -7.65 21.00
N GLU A 207 5.03 -7.84 22.21
CA GLU A 207 3.81 -8.61 22.42
C GLU A 207 2.60 -7.93 21.75
N ASP A 208 2.50 -6.61 21.85
CA ASP A 208 1.44 -5.84 21.20
C ASP A 208 1.54 -5.89 19.68
N ARG A 209 2.75 -5.76 19.12
CA ARG A 209 2.98 -5.89 17.67
C ARG A 209 2.58 -7.26 17.16
N ARG A 210 2.92 -8.33 17.90
CA ARG A 210 2.50 -9.69 17.54
C ARG A 210 0.99 -9.87 17.61
N ALA A 211 0.33 -9.28 18.61
CA ALA A 211 -1.13 -9.32 18.72
C ALA A 211 -1.78 -8.60 17.54
N VAL A 212 -1.33 -7.38 17.21
CA VAL A 212 -1.81 -6.62 16.04
C VAL A 212 -1.54 -7.40 14.74
N LEU A 213 -0.36 -8.00 14.57
CA LEU A 213 -0.05 -8.81 13.39
C LEU A 213 -1.02 -10.00 13.24
N GLU A 214 -1.41 -10.64 14.34
CA GLU A 214 -2.41 -11.71 14.33
C GLU A 214 -3.82 -11.19 13.97
N TYR A 215 -4.19 -10.01 14.47
CA TYR A 215 -5.46 -9.36 14.12
C TYR A 215 -5.52 -9.00 12.63
N LEU A 216 -4.43 -8.52 12.03
CA LEU A 216 -4.39 -8.22 10.60
C LEU A 216 -4.63 -9.45 9.69
N LYS A 217 -4.62 -10.68 10.22
CA LYS A 217 -5.04 -11.89 9.50
C LYS A 217 -6.56 -12.03 9.40
N THR A 218 -7.32 -11.36 10.26
CA THR A 218 -8.79 -11.41 10.28
C THR A 218 -9.43 -10.33 9.42
N LEU A 219 -8.61 -9.45 8.84
CA LEU A 219 -9.02 -8.38 7.92
C LEU A 219 -8.78 -8.84 6.48
#